data_AF-A0A7S3AYT2-F1
#
_entry.id   AF-A0A7S3AYT2-F1
#
_cell.length_a   1.000
_cell.length_b   1.000
_cell.length_c   1.000
_cell.angle_alpha   90.00
_cell.angle_beta   90.00
_cell.angle_gamma   90.00
#
_symmetry.space_group_name_H-M   'P 1'
#
loop_
_entity.id
_entity.type
_entity.pdbx_description
1 polymer ?
#
loop_
_entity_poly.entity_id
_entity_poly.type
_entity_poly.pdbx_seq_one_letter_code
_entity_poly.pdbx_strand_id
1 'polypeptide(L)'
;SVRSSPLWSCPHRATLRTAETGDSVPRSGMGRIPTKGFKLHDVRIPAKKPKGSGTNCGVQMAMFLACIEKNSMDDRACKAAKEALDLCMASATPLKSKHKPTINYHLQKFIQAFKR
;
A
#
# COMPACT_ATOMS: atom_id res chain seq x y z
N SER A 1 20.35 -43.31 29.24
CA SER A 1 18.95 -43.04 29.61
C SER A 1 18.59 -41.63 29.20
N VAL A 2 17.94 -41.37 28.06
CA VAL A 2 16.54 -41.66 27.67
C VAL A 2 15.50 -40.83 28.44
N ARG A 3 15.05 -39.73 27.82
CA ARG A 3 13.67 -39.42 27.36
C ARG A 3 13.75 -38.08 26.60
N SER A 4 13.57 -37.97 25.28
CA SER A 4 12.41 -38.25 24.41
C SER A 4 11.25 -37.27 24.60
N SER A 5 11.24 -36.19 23.78
CA SER A 5 10.18 -35.69 22.85
C SER A 5 8.69 -35.57 23.31
N PRO A 6 7.74 -35.11 22.46
CA PRO A 6 7.59 -33.86 21.69
C PRO A 6 6.13 -33.28 21.72
N LEU A 7 5.91 -32.17 21.00
CA LEU A 7 4.66 -31.75 20.31
C LEU A 7 3.36 -31.45 21.12
N TRP A 8 2.53 -30.58 20.51
CA TRP A 8 1.11 -30.25 20.80
C TRP A 8 0.89 -29.08 21.77
N SER A 9 0.04 -28.06 21.53
CA SER A 9 -0.97 -27.81 20.49
C SER A 9 -1.49 -26.36 20.62
N CYS A 10 -1.79 -25.70 19.50
CA CYS A 10 -2.87 -24.71 19.49
C CYS A 10 -4.20 -25.46 19.65
N PRO A 11 -5.10 -25.05 20.58
CA PRO A 11 -6.23 -24.20 20.18
C PRO A 11 -6.51 -23.14 21.27
N HIS A 12 -7.06 -21.97 20.96
CA HIS A 12 -8.51 -21.77 21.06
C HIS A 12 -8.98 -20.61 20.18
N ARG A 13 -9.93 -20.99 19.33
CA ARG A 13 -10.90 -20.22 18.60
C ARG A 13 -11.76 -19.38 19.56
N ALA A 14 -11.64 -18.07 19.53
CA ALA A 14 -12.63 -17.16 20.10
C ALA A 14 -13.43 -16.52 18.95
N THR A 15 -14.66 -17.01 18.76
CA THR A 15 -15.63 -16.45 17.82
C THR A 15 -16.52 -15.42 18.53
N LEU A 16 -16.43 -14.18 18.04
CA LEU A 16 -17.47 -13.15 17.87
C LEU A 16 -18.36 -12.72 19.05
N ARG A 17 -18.24 -11.43 19.42
CA ARG A 17 -19.36 -10.47 19.31
C ARG A 17 -18.83 -9.09 18.86
N THR A 18 -19.17 -8.75 17.63
CA THR A 18 -19.03 -7.44 17.01
C THR A 18 -20.08 -6.50 17.59
N ALA A 19 -19.66 -5.40 18.21
CA ALA A 19 -20.50 -4.21 18.37
C ALA A 19 -20.23 -3.31 17.17
N GLU A 20 -21.26 -3.17 16.35
CA GLU A 20 -21.29 -2.35 15.15
C GLU A 20 -21.44 -0.88 15.55
N THR A 21 -20.38 -0.09 15.37
CA THR A 21 -20.54 1.36 15.19
C THR A 21 -19.93 1.68 13.84
N GLY A 22 -20.82 1.82 12.86
CA GLY A 22 -20.47 2.11 11.49
C GLY A 22 -19.83 3.49 11.38
N ASP A 23 -18.60 3.52 10.88
CA ASP A 23 -18.19 4.57 9.98
C ASP A 23 -17.63 3.90 8.72
N SER A 24 -18.45 3.97 7.70
CA SER A 24 -18.32 3.32 6.41
C SER A 24 -17.00 3.69 5.74
N VAL A 25 -16.06 2.73 5.69
CA VAL A 25 -14.98 2.74 4.69
C VAL A 25 -15.65 2.76 3.31
N PRO A 26 -15.38 3.76 2.43
CA PRO A 26 -15.84 3.68 1.06
C PRO A 26 -15.08 2.52 0.40
N ARG A 27 -15.74 1.37 0.29
CA ARG A 27 -15.34 0.27 -0.58
C ARG A 27 -15.12 0.85 -1.97
N SER A 28 -13.85 0.96 -2.36
CA SER A 28 -13.46 1.20 -3.74
C SER A 28 -14.26 0.25 -4.63
N GLY A 29 -15.17 0.82 -5.42
CA GLY A 29 -16.03 0.05 -6.31
C GLY A 29 -15.17 -0.81 -7.23
N MET A 30 -15.33 -2.13 -7.12
CA MET A 30 -15.00 -3.03 -8.22
C MET A 30 -15.85 -2.55 -9.40
N GLY A 31 -15.20 -2.04 -10.45
CA GLY A 31 -15.90 -1.65 -11.67
C GLY A 31 -16.73 -2.83 -12.17
N ARG A 32 -18.01 -2.58 -12.48
CA ARG A 32 -18.87 -3.59 -13.11
C ARG A 32 -18.22 -4.00 -14.43
N ILE A 33 -17.98 -5.29 -14.61
CA ILE A 33 -17.68 -5.86 -15.92
C ILE A 33 -19.02 -5.88 -16.69
N PRO A 34 -19.19 -5.11 -17.78
CA PRO A 34 -20.42 -5.18 -18.56
C PRO A 34 -20.58 -6.58 -19.17
N THR A 35 -21.74 -7.21 -18.95
CA THR A 35 -22.08 -8.57 -19.41
C THR A 35 -22.63 -8.61 -20.85
N LYS A 36 -22.70 -7.47 -21.53
CA LYS A 36 -23.08 -7.38 -22.95
C LYS A 36 -21.82 -7.21 -23.81
N GLY A 37 -21.78 -7.91 -24.95
CA GLY A 37 -20.63 -8.06 -25.83
C GLY A 37 -19.69 -6.85 -25.86
N PHE A 38 -18.45 -7.07 -25.42
CA PHE A 38 -17.42 -6.04 -25.37
C PHE A 38 -17.06 -5.58 -26.78
N LYS A 39 -17.48 -4.36 -27.15
CA LYS A 39 -16.93 -3.70 -28.32
C LYS A 39 -15.51 -3.25 -27.95
N LEU A 40 -14.50 -3.87 -28.59
CA LEU A 40 -13.07 -3.60 -28.35
C LEU A 40 -12.72 -2.09 -28.43
N HIS A 41 -13.50 -1.28 -29.15
CA HIS A 41 -13.33 0.18 -29.25
C HIS A 41 -13.39 0.96 -27.92
N ASP A 42 -14.00 0.39 -26.87
CA ASP A 42 -14.26 1.09 -25.61
C ASP A 42 -13.32 0.69 -24.47
N VAL A 43 -12.19 0.04 -24.80
CA VAL A 43 -11.21 -0.40 -23.80
C VAL A 43 -10.44 0.82 -23.29
N ARG A 44 -10.74 1.23 -22.06
CA ARG A 44 -10.05 2.30 -21.34
C ARG A 44 -9.53 1.77 -20.02
N ILE A 45 -8.22 1.89 -19.79
CA ILE A 45 -7.64 1.58 -18.49
C ILE A 45 -7.74 2.84 -17.62
N PRO A 46 -8.25 2.73 -16.38
CA PRO A 46 -8.12 3.80 -15.40
C PRO A 46 -6.64 3.92 -15.07
N ALA A 47 -5.97 4.88 -15.71
CA ALA A 47 -4.56 5.14 -15.48
C ALA A 47 -4.39 5.77 -14.09
N LYS A 48 -4.37 4.93 -13.06
CA LYS A 48 -4.03 5.35 -11.71
C LYS A 48 -2.60 5.89 -11.78
N LYS A 49 -2.42 7.15 -11.38
CA LYS A 49 -1.07 7.72 -11.26
C LYS A 49 -0.27 6.77 -10.37
N PRO A 50 0.92 6.29 -10.76
CA PRO A 50 1.75 5.55 -9.83
C PRO A 50 1.93 6.45 -8.62
N LYS A 51 1.51 5.99 -7.44
CA LYS A 51 1.77 6.70 -6.18
C LYS A 51 3.28 6.91 -6.17
N GLY A 52 3.70 8.17 -6.35
CA GLY A 52 5.09 8.48 -6.58
C GLY A 52 5.92 7.89 -5.46
N SER A 53 7.03 7.26 -5.79
CA SER A 53 8.16 7.05 -4.90
C SER A 53 8.79 8.41 -4.58
N GLY A 54 8.00 9.32 -3.98
CA GLY A 54 8.57 10.50 -3.37
C GLY A 54 9.61 10.07 -2.35
N THR A 55 10.46 11.02 -1.96
CA THR A 55 11.29 10.90 -0.76
C THR A 55 10.36 10.73 0.43
N ASN A 56 9.87 9.51 0.59
CA ASN A 56 8.91 9.14 1.59
C ASN A 56 9.76 8.78 2.79
N CYS A 57 9.99 9.77 3.66
CA CYS A 57 10.62 9.53 4.95
C CYS A 57 9.79 8.63 5.87
N GLY A 58 8.66 8.10 5.38
CA GLY A 58 7.82 7.11 6.06
C GLY A 58 8.58 5.86 6.55
N VAL A 59 9.63 5.42 5.85
CA VAL A 59 10.44 4.29 6.34
C VAL A 59 11.25 4.68 7.58
N GLN A 60 11.95 5.81 7.53
CA GLN A 60 12.71 6.31 8.69
C GLN A 60 11.78 6.72 9.85
N MET A 61 10.60 7.25 9.53
CA MET A 61 9.56 7.59 10.50
C MET A 61 9.06 6.34 11.21
N ALA A 62 8.73 5.28 10.46
CA ALA A 62 8.30 4.01 11.04
C ALA A 62 9.40 3.39 11.93
N MET A 63 10.68 3.52 11.54
CA MET A 63 11.81 3.07 12.36
C MET A 63 11.93 3.83 13.67
N PHE A 64 11.77 5.16 13.64
CA PHE A 64 11.77 5.99 14.83
C PHE A 64 10.61 5.63 15.78
N LEU A 65 9.40 5.50 15.24
CA LEU A 65 8.21 5.10 16.02
C LEU A 65 8.37 3.72 16.65
N ALA A 66 8.87 2.74 15.88
CA ALA A 66 9.12 1.39 16.39
C ALA A 66 10.20 1.36 17.47
N CYS A 67 11.15 2.30 17.44
CA CYS A 67 12.16 2.44 18.48
C CYS A 67 11.58 3.06 19.76
N ILE A 68 10.79 4.12 19.61
CA ILE A 68 10.11 4.81 20.72
C ILE A 68 9.16 3.87 21.47
N GLU A 69 8.41 3.05 20.73
CA GLU A 69 7.51 2.05 21.30
C GLU A 69 8.24 1.03 22.17
N LYS A 70 9.46 0.61 21.76
CA LYS A 70 10.28 -0.35 22.52
C LYS A 70 10.96 0.24 23.73
N ASN A 71 11.27 1.54 23.69
CA ASN A 71 12.06 2.22 24.73
C ASN A 71 11.21 3.14 25.61
N SER A 72 9.91 2.85 25.80
CA SER A 72 9.04 3.62 26.70
C SER A 72 9.01 5.14 26.45
N MET A 73 9.08 5.56 25.19
CA MET A 73 9.14 6.98 24.79
C MET A 73 10.47 7.70 25.09
N ASP A 74 11.55 6.97 25.33
CA ASP A 74 12.89 7.56 25.50
C ASP A 74 13.53 7.94 24.16
N ASP A 75 13.41 9.21 23.81
CA ASP A 75 14.02 9.84 22.64
C ASP A 75 15.54 9.61 22.54
N ARG A 76 16.23 9.55 23.69
CA ARG A 76 17.69 9.39 23.75
C ARG A 76 18.16 8.03 23.27
N ALA A 77 17.39 6.97 23.54
CA ALA A 77 17.68 5.62 23.07
C ALA A 77 17.49 5.49 21.55
N CYS A 78 16.66 6.35 20.96
CA CYS A 78 16.31 6.34 19.55
C CYS A 78 17.02 7.41 18.72
N LYS A 79 18.12 7.98 19.24
CA LYS A 79 18.87 9.08 18.60
C LYS A 79 19.28 8.77 17.15
N ALA A 80 19.80 7.57 16.89
CA ALA A 80 20.21 7.19 15.53
C ALA A 80 19.04 7.13 14.53
N ALA A 81 17.88 6.63 14.96
CA ALA A 81 16.67 6.59 14.13
C ALA A 81 16.10 8.00 13.88
N LYS A 82 16.22 8.88 14.88
CA LYS A 82 15.84 10.30 14.78
C LYS A 82 16.74 11.05 13.80
N GLU A 83 18.05 10.90 13.90
CA GLU A 83 19.02 11.52 12.97
C GLU A 83 18.81 11.05 11.53
N ALA A 84 18.55 9.75 11.31
CA ALA A 84 18.24 9.23 9.99
C ALA A 84 16.93 9.80 9.41
N LEU A 85 15.93 10.04 10.26
CA LEU A 85 14.68 10.69 9.88
C LEU A 85 14.93 12.17 9.52
N ASP A 86 15.70 12.89 10.33
CA ASP A 86 16.03 14.31 10.10
C ASP A 86 16.80 14.50 8.79
N LEU A 87 17.79 13.64 8.52
CA LEU A 87 18.52 13.64 7.25
C LEU A 87 17.59 13.39 6.06
N CYS A 88 16.66 12.44 6.19
CA CYS A 88 15.69 12.18 5.15
C CYS A 88 14.80 13.40 4.90
N MET A 89 14.27 14.01 5.97
CA MET A 89 13.39 15.18 5.86
C MET A 89 14.11 16.38 5.28
N ALA A 90 15.39 16.59 5.61
CA ALA A 90 16.22 17.63 5.01
C ALA A 90 16.47 17.40 3.51
N SER A 91 16.58 16.14 3.08
CA SER A 91 16.75 15.76 1.67
C SER A 91 15.43 15.68 0.89
N ALA A 92 14.29 15.82 1.56
CA ALA A 92 12.99 15.61 0.95
C ALA A 92 12.63 16.75 0.00
N THR A 93 12.84 16.54 -1.29
CA THR A 93 12.42 17.50 -2.32
C THR A 93 10.92 17.37 -2.62
N PRO A 94 10.24 18.47 -2.94
CA PRO A 94 8.83 18.42 -3.33
C PRO A 94 8.65 17.48 -4.53
N LEU A 95 7.70 16.56 -4.40
CA LEU A 95 7.31 15.63 -5.45
C LEU A 95 6.92 16.41 -6.72
N LYS A 96 7.78 16.36 -7.74
CA LYS A 96 7.42 16.88 -9.07
C LYS A 96 6.24 16.07 -9.61
N SER A 97 5.16 16.76 -9.95
CA SER A 97 3.99 16.15 -10.58
C SER A 97 4.42 15.42 -11.85
N LYS A 98 4.34 14.08 -11.84
CA LYS A 98 4.62 13.28 -13.04
C LYS A 98 3.51 13.50 -14.07
N HIS A 99 3.91 13.61 -15.34
CA HIS A 99 2.99 13.73 -16.47
C HIS A 99 1.99 12.55 -16.49
N LYS A 100 0.74 12.80 -16.91
CA LYS A 100 -0.30 11.77 -16.99
C LYS A 100 0.12 10.72 -18.04
N PRO A 101 0.14 9.43 -17.72
CA PRO A 101 0.50 8.41 -18.69
C PRO A 101 -0.52 8.38 -19.84
N THR A 102 -0.02 8.32 -21.09
CA THR A 102 -0.83 8.31 -22.32
C THR A 102 -1.30 6.91 -22.72
N ILE A 103 -1.41 5.98 -21.76
CA ILE A 103 -1.72 4.55 -22.03
C ILE A 103 -2.99 4.37 -22.87
N ASN A 104 -4.05 5.15 -22.60
CA ASN A 104 -5.30 5.06 -23.33
C ASN A 104 -5.18 5.50 -24.79
N TYR A 105 -4.27 6.44 -25.10
CA TYR A 105 -4.00 6.85 -26.48
C TYR A 105 -3.37 5.71 -27.29
N HIS A 106 -2.38 5.03 -26.70
CA HIS A 106 -1.73 3.90 -27.37
C HIS A 106 -2.68 2.71 -27.54
N LEU A 107 -3.50 2.41 -26.53
CA LEU A 107 -4.52 1.37 -26.62
C LEU A 107 -5.49 1.61 -27.78
N GLN A 108 -6.00 2.83 -27.94
CA GLN A 108 -6.88 3.19 -29.05
C GLN A 108 -6.22 2.97 -30.42
N LYS A 109 -4.95 3.34 -30.57
CA LYS A 109 -4.18 3.08 -31.79
C LYS A 109 -4.03 1.59 -32.09
N PHE A 110 -3.70 0.77 -31.09
CA PHE A 110 -3.60 -0.68 -31.28
C PHE A 110 -4.94 -1.28 -31.70
N ILE A 111 -6.03 -0.90 -31.04
CA ILE A 111 -7.37 -1.38 -31.36
C ILE A 111 -7.77 -1.03 -32.80
N GLN A 112 -7.42 0.17 -33.27
CA GLN A 112 -7.65 0.57 -34.66
C GLN A 112 -6.83 -0.27 -35.65
N ALA A 113 -5.59 -0.62 -35.31
CA ALA A 113 -4.74 -1.45 -36.17
C ALA A 113 -5.28 -2.88 -36.31
N PHE A 114 -5.82 -3.47 -35.23
CA PHE A 114 -6.42 -4.81 -35.24
C PHE A 114 -7.82 -4.90 -35.86
N LYS A 115 -8.38 -3.77 -36.29
CA LYS A 115 -9.71 -3.71 -36.94
C LYS A 115 -9.65 -3.79 -38.47
N ARG A 116 -8.45 -3.89 -39.03
CA ARG A 116 -8.23 -4.27 -40.42
C ARG A 116 -8.28 -5.79 -40.53
#